data_AF-A0A7C8M902-F1
#
_entry.id   AF-A0A7C8M902-F1
#
_cell.length_a   1.000
_cell.length_b   1.000
_cell.length_c   1.000
_cell.angle_alpha   90.00
_cell.angle_beta   90.00
_cell.angle_gamma   90.00
#
_symmetry.space_group_name_H-M   'P 1'
#
loop_
_entity.id
_entity.type
_entity.pdbx_description
1 polymer ?
#
loop_
_entity_poly.entity_id
_entity_poly.type
_entity_poly.pdbx_seq_one_letter_code
_entity_poly.pdbx_strand_id
1 'polypeptide(L)'
;MIVQRNDVFIILDAGGGTVDAATFRITSGNPLRLGEDVCEPTGRGVGASDINHAMEDIAFNDLKDETYLEEEDGSETIRSIISCNIMPTFERLKRQVSYDVTGRSYYFRICRLKKSLSNNRLRKGEYVLAHQDMLQLFDKLLEAVKSVLEEQLKQSKLSGVKVDKVVLVGGFGDSPLLRHELKQNVIEPWGEKNNEDISLICAPQNTSAPRVSRGAIIRAADKSNGPARVARLSFALVRDVPCQGPELVRQYPELSRIEEQRENAERYKLDGLLYLKEVLFFILKVGDEPLQSEHKSKGKLTEYYFEPSHSVWKKTERVYVSDVCKEDYWQVTNPINKDKVTCIGEIEVDLTPYKDDMKVTRLEKPPVKRKGGGSRYLVQVLLQCTVVDRDITFEVRWPAERTAGVVQQKAFSFAAAFAPGTEWENGCCRSAYSTNRRIAQV
;
A
#
# COMPACT_ATOMS: atom_id res chain seq x y z
N MET A 1 -23.69 -17.85 2.59
CA MET A 1 -24.07 -16.46 2.27
C MET A 1 -24.38 -16.42 0.79
N ILE A 2 -25.60 -16.05 0.40
CA ILE A 2 -25.91 -15.75 -0.99
C ILE A 2 -25.49 -14.29 -1.19
N VAL A 3 -24.58 -14.08 -2.14
CA VAL A 3 -24.00 -12.78 -2.44
C VAL A 3 -24.35 -12.50 -3.90
N GLN A 4 -25.06 -11.41 -4.17
CA GLN A 4 -25.52 -11.10 -5.52
C GLN A 4 -24.70 -9.95 -6.13
N ARG A 5 -24.68 -9.90 -7.46
CA ARG A 5 -24.08 -8.77 -8.16
C ARG A 5 -24.84 -7.49 -7.79
N ASN A 6 -24.10 -6.41 -7.60
CA ASN A 6 -24.56 -5.10 -7.13
C ASN A 6 -24.95 -5.00 -5.65
N ASP A 7 -24.92 -6.10 -4.89
CA ASP A 7 -25.01 -6.00 -3.43
C ASP A 7 -23.90 -5.08 -2.92
N VAL A 8 -24.24 -4.21 -1.99
CA VAL A 8 -23.32 -3.30 -1.32
C VAL A 8 -23.13 -3.74 0.12
N PHE A 9 -21.89 -3.80 0.55
CA PHE A 9 -21.58 -4.20 1.92
C PHE A 9 -20.46 -3.37 2.51
N ILE A 10 -20.53 -3.20 3.82
CA ILE A 10 -19.45 -2.61 4.60
C ILE A 10 -18.62 -3.75 5.16
N ILE A 11 -17.31 -3.75 4.93
CA ILE A 11 -16.38 -4.55 5.72
C ILE A 11 -16.02 -3.72 6.95
N LEU A 12 -16.33 -4.24 8.14
CA LEU A 12 -15.93 -3.65 9.41
C LEU A 12 -14.87 -4.56 10.04
N ASP A 13 -13.60 -4.18 9.93
CA ASP A 13 -12.48 -4.90 10.51
C ASP A 13 -12.21 -4.40 11.94
N ALA A 14 -12.57 -5.21 12.92
CA ALA A 14 -12.33 -4.94 14.33
C ALA A 14 -11.13 -5.76 14.83
N GLY A 15 -9.95 -5.14 14.76
CA GLY A 15 -8.67 -5.76 15.06
C GLY A 15 -8.19 -5.58 16.51
N GLY A 16 -6.91 -5.90 16.72
CA GLY A 16 -6.23 -5.71 18.00
C GLY A 16 -5.83 -4.25 18.27
N GLY A 17 -5.43 -3.51 17.24
CA GLY A 17 -4.98 -2.12 17.37
C GLY A 17 -5.74 -1.09 16.53
N THR A 18 -6.57 -1.54 15.58
CA THR A 18 -7.36 -0.65 14.73
C THR A 18 -8.78 -1.18 14.55
N VAL A 19 -9.67 -0.26 14.22
CA VAL A 19 -11.01 -0.53 13.74
C VAL A 19 -11.18 0.25 12.44
N ASP A 20 -11.43 -0.47 11.36
CA ASP A 20 -11.50 0.10 10.01
C ASP A 20 -12.80 -0.32 9.31
N ALA A 21 -13.41 0.59 8.57
CA ALA A 21 -14.61 0.34 7.76
C ALA A 21 -14.41 0.81 6.33
N ALA A 22 -14.83 -0.01 5.38
CA ALA A 22 -14.83 0.33 3.96
C ALA A 22 -16.07 -0.26 3.27
N THR A 23 -16.63 0.50 2.33
CA THR A 23 -17.87 0.12 1.62
C THR A 23 -17.55 -0.33 0.21
N PHE A 24 -18.01 -1.51 -0.16
CA PHE A 24 -17.76 -2.13 -1.46
C PHE A 24 -19.06 -2.50 -2.14
N ARG A 25 -19.06 -2.41 -3.48
CA ARG A 25 -20.11 -2.99 -4.32
C ARG A 25 -19.62 -4.28 -4.97
N ILE A 26 -20.45 -5.31 -5.03
CA ILE A 26 -20.08 -6.60 -5.61
C ILE A 26 -20.20 -6.53 -7.13
N THR A 27 -19.08 -6.77 -7.82
CA THR A 27 -19.02 -6.79 -9.29
C THR A 27 -19.36 -8.17 -9.85
N SER A 28 -19.00 -9.23 -9.13
CA SER A 28 -19.32 -10.62 -9.46
C SER A 28 -19.62 -11.43 -8.20
N GLY A 29 -20.69 -12.22 -8.21
CA GLY A 29 -21.05 -13.10 -7.09
C GLY A 29 -20.28 -14.42 -7.05
N ASN A 30 -19.86 -14.95 -8.21
CA ASN A 30 -19.08 -16.19 -8.30
C ASN A 30 -18.15 -16.21 -9.54
N PRO A 31 -16.81 -16.25 -9.36
CA PRO A 31 -16.13 -16.08 -8.09
C PRO A 31 -16.42 -14.68 -7.52
N LEU A 32 -16.45 -14.56 -6.19
CA LEU A 32 -16.76 -13.28 -5.52
C LEU A 32 -15.73 -12.23 -5.91
N ARG A 33 -16.19 -11.08 -6.40
CA ARG A 33 -15.37 -9.92 -6.74
C ARG A 33 -15.98 -8.64 -6.20
N LEU A 34 -15.11 -7.83 -5.62
CA LEU A 34 -15.43 -6.53 -5.07
C LEU A 34 -15.04 -5.48 -6.11
N GLY A 35 -15.90 -4.49 -6.29
CA GLY A 35 -15.60 -3.28 -7.05
C GLY A 35 -14.80 -2.28 -6.24
N GLU A 36 -14.66 -1.08 -6.78
CA GLU A 36 -14.01 0.03 -6.09
C GLU A 36 -14.79 0.46 -4.84
N ASP A 37 -14.07 1.09 -3.91
CA ASP A 37 -14.62 1.70 -2.70
C ASP A 37 -15.74 2.67 -3.12
N VAL A 38 -16.93 2.51 -2.55
CA VAL A 38 -18.10 3.33 -2.88
C VAL A 38 -17.98 4.74 -2.29
N CYS A 39 -17.29 4.84 -1.16
CA CYS A 39 -17.01 6.06 -0.43
C CYS A 39 -15.67 5.93 0.31
N GLU A 40 -15.13 7.03 0.82
CA GLU A 40 -13.88 7.01 1.55
C GLU A 40 -13.95 6.07 2.77
N PRO A 41 -12.92 5.25 3.03
CA PRO A 41 -12.89 4.42 4.23
C PRO A 41 -12.76 5.25 5.51
N THR A 42 -13.34 4.75 6.59
CA THR A 42 -13.27 5.34 7.92
C THR A 42 -12.47 4.44 8.84
N GLY A 43 -11.60 4.99 9.70
CA GLY A 43 -10.83 4.17 10.65
C GLY A 43 -10.49 4.89 11.95
N ARG A 44 -10.12 4.12 12.97
CA ARG A 44 -9.64 4.59 14.28
C ARG A 44 -8.50 3.71 14.77
N GLY A 45 -7.48 4.32 15.37
CA GLY A 45 -6.35 3.63 16.02
C GLY A 45 -6.71 3.10 17.41
N VAL A 46 -7.84 2.41 17.54
CA VAL A 46 -8.32 1.78 18.77
C VAL A 46 -8.68 0.34 18.44
N GLY A 47 -8.39 -0.61 19.32
CA GLY A 47 -8.71 -2.03 19.12
C GLY A 47 -8.79 -2.84 20.41
N ALA A 48 -8.88 -4.16 20.29
CA ALA A 48 -9.05 -5.04 21.45
C ALA A 48 -7.89 -5.02 22.47
N SER A 49 -6.72 -4.46 22.12
CA SER A 49 -5.61 -4.21 23.04
C SER A 49 -5.92 -3.06 24.00
N ASP A 50 -6.75 -2.09 23.62
CA ASP A 50 -7.16 -1.00 24.52
C ASP A 50 -7.99 -1.51 25.70
N ILE A 51 -8.74 -2.60 25.52
CA ILE A 51 -9.43 -3.29 26.63
C ILE A 51 -8.40 -3.86 27.63
N ASN A 52 -7.26 -4.36 27.13
CA ASN A 52 -6.20 -4.88 28.00
C ASN A 52 -5.53 -3.73 28.77
N HIS A 53 -5.23 -2.62 28.12
CA HIS A 53 -4.69 -1.44 28.80
C HIS A 53 -5.66 -0.89 29.85
N ALA A 54 -6.96 -0.83 29.54
CA ALA A 54 -7.98 -0.40 30.51
C ALA A 54 -8.03 -1.33 31.73
N MET A 55 -7.88 -2.65 31.53
CA MET A 55 -7.81 -3.61 32.63
C MET A 55 -6.55 -3.42 33.48
N GLU A 56 -5.40 -3.21 32.85
CA GLU A 56 -4.14 -2.93 33.54
C GLU A 56 -4.24 -1.64 34.36
N ASP A 57 -4.84 -0.58 33.82
CA ASP A 57 -5.02 0.70 34.48
C ASP A 57 -5.96 0.58 35.69
N ILE A 58 -7.08 -0.13 35.55
CA ILE A 58 -8.00 -0.36 36.68
C ILE A 58 -7.32 -1.19 37.77
N ALA A 59 -6.66 -2.29 37.40
CA ALA A 59 -5.97 -3.14 38.36
C ALA A 59 -4.81 -2.40 39.06
N PHE A 60 -4.04 -1.60 38.31
CA PHE A 60 -2.96 -0.80 38.87
C PHE A 60 -3.49 0.27 39.83
N ASN A 61 -4.56 0.98 39.46
CA ASN A 61 -5.16 1.98 40.35
C ASN A 61 -5.73 1.36 41.63
N ASP A 62 -6.26 0.14 41.56
CA ASP A 62 -6.77 -0.58 42.72
C ASP A 62 -5.64 -1.14 43.62
N LEU A 63 -4.47 -1.48 43.05
CA LEU A 63 -3.38 -2.17 43.76
C LEU A 63 -2.17 -1.31 44.11
N LYS A 64 -2.02 -0.10 43.54
CA LYS A 64 -0.82 0.75 43.69
C LYS A 64 -0.45 1.09 45.13
N ASP A 65 -1.43 1.13 46.02
CA ASP A 65 -1.23 1.46 47.44
C ASP A 65 -0.96 0.21 48.29
N GLU A 66 -1.06 -0.99 47.71
CA GLU A 66 -0.84 -2.28 48.36
C GLU A 66 0.65 -2.67 48.32
N THR A 67 1.53 -1.75 48.72
CA THR A 67 3.00 -1.86 48.60
C THR A 67 3.62 -3.06 49.33
N TYR A 68 2.91 -3.67 50.28
CA TYR A 68 3.34 -4.92 50.95
C TYR A 68 3.36 -6.14 50.03
N LEU A 69 2.82 -6.02 48.82
CA LEU A 69 2.89 -7.03 47.77
C LEU A 69 4.21 -6.96 46.99
N GLU A 70 4.97 -5.87 47.11
CA GLU A 70 6.23 -5.69 46.41
C GLU A 70 7.39 -6.25 47.24
N GLU A 71 8.38 -6.83 46.55
CA GLU A 71 9.61 -7.31 47.17
C GLU A 71 10.68 -6.21 47.09
N GLU A 72 11.49 -6.08 48.15
CA GLU A 72 12.51 -5.01 48.25
C GLU A 72 13.59 -5.10 47.17
N ASP A 73 13.87 -6.31 46.66
CA ASP A 73 14.83 -6.56 45.59
C ASP A 73 14.27 -6.26 44.18
N GLY A 74 12.99 -5.86 44.09
CA GLY A 74 12.29 -5.56 42.84
C GLY A 74 11.92 -6.79 42.02
N SER A 75 12.09 -8.00 42.55
CA SER A 75 11.73 -9.25 41.87
C SER A 75 10.22 -9.38 41.64
N GLU A 76 9.41 -8.80 42.52
CA GLU A 76 7.96 -8.72 42.42
C GLU A 76 7.52 -7.26 42.63
N THR A 77 6.93 -6.66 41.59
CA THR A 77 6.31 -5.33 41.61
C THR A 77 4.81 -5.43 41.36
N ILE A 78 4.02 -4.42 41.73
CA ILE A 78 2.57 -4.41 41.43
C ILE A 78 2.30 -4.64 39.93
N ARG A 79 3.11 -4.02 39.06
CA ARG A 79 2.99 -4.22 37.60
C ARG A 79 3.26 -5.65 37.17
N SER A 80 4.28 -6.30 37.75
CA SER A 80 4.57 -7.71 37.46
C SER A 80 3.45 -8.63 37.95
N ILE A 81 2.84 -8.35 39.11
CA ILE A 81 1.70 -9.10 39.64
C ILE A 81 0.51 -8.99 38.69
N ILE A 82 0.20 -7.78 38.21
CA ILE A 82 -0.89 -7.58 37.25
C ILE A 82 -0.62 -8.39 35.97
N SER A 83 0.57 -8.24 35.39
CA SER A 83 0.96 -8.91 34.16
C SER A 83 0.96 -10.45 34.28
N CYS A 84 1.39 -11.00 35.41
CA CYS A 84 1.53 -12.45 35.59
C CYS A 84 0.28 -13.12 36.16
N ASN A 85 -0.47 -12.46 37.05
CA ASN A 85 -1.57 -13.08 37.80
C ASN A 85 -2.95 -12.68 37.27
N ILE A 86 -3.10 -11.47 36.74
CA ILE A 86 -4.38 -10.93 36.30
C ILE A 86 -4.56 -11.10 34.79
N MET A 87 -3.63 -10.57 34.00
CA MET A 87 -3.77 -10.45 32.54
C MET A 87 -3.96 -11.79 31.80
N PRO A 88 -3.28 -12.90 32.14
CA PRO A 88 -3.47 -14.17 31.45
C PRO A 88 -4.89 -14.73 31.64
N THR A 89 -5.44 -14.57 32.84
CA THR A 89 -6.81 -14.97 33.15
C THR A 89 -7.81 -14.04 32.47
N PHE A 90 -7.53 -12.73 32.48
CA PHE A 90 -8.37 -11.72 31.84
C PHE A 90 -8.50 -11.93 30.33
N GLU A 91 -7.40 -12.17 29.61
CA GLU A 91 -7.38 -12.36 28.17
C GLU A 91 -8.29 -13.52 27.70
N ARG A 92 -8.45 -14.55 28.54
CA ARG A 92 -9.39 -15.65 28.31
C ARG A 92 -10.83 -15.26 28.64
N LEU A 93 -11.04 -14.57 29.76
CA LEU A 93 -12.38 -14.22 30.25
C LEU A 93 -13.06 -13.12 29.43
N LYS A 94 -12.31 -12.12 28.95
CA LYS A 94 -12.84 -10.99 28.18
C LYS A 94 -13.57 -11.43 26.91
N ARG A 95 -13.18 -12.55 26.31
CA ARG A 95 -13.78 -13.13 25.10
C ARG A 95 -15.19 -13.69 25.32
N GLN A 96 -15.60 -13.88 26.57
CA GLN A 96 -16.88 -14.47 26.96
C GLN A 96 -17.84 -13.45 27.59
N VAL A 97 -17.45 -12.18 27.67
CA VAL A 97 -18.31 -11.14 28.23
C VAL A 97 -19.48 -10.89 27.26
N SER A 98 -20.68 -10.72 27.79
CA SER A 98 -21.93 -10.56 27.05
C SER A 98 -22.98 -9.88 27.94
N TYR A 99 -23.89 -9.10 27.36
CA TYR A 99 -25.00 -8.47 28.09
C TYR A 99 -25.98 -9.47 28.74
N ASP A 100 -26.09 -10.69 28.21
CA ASP A 100 -27.02 -11.72 28.72
C ASP A 100 -26.63 -12.29 30.10
N VAL A 101 -25.45 -11.95 30.61
CA VAL A 101 -24.92 -12.51 31.86
C VAL A 101 -25.05 -11.49 32.98
N THR A 102 -25.92 -11.73 33.95
CA THR A 102 -26.08 -10.86 35.12
C THR A 102 -25.45 -11.47 36.37
N GLY A 103 -24.91 -10.64 37.27
CA GLY A 103 -24.47 -11.07 38.60
C GLY A 103 -23.19 -11.93 38.64
N ARG A 104 -22.50 -12.13 37.51
CA ARG A 104 -21.22 -12.86 37.46
C ARG A 104 -20.11 -12.03 38.10
N SER A 105 -19.26 -12.68 38.91
CA SER A 105 -17.99 -12.12 39.38
C SER A 105 -16.82 -12.83 38.71
N TYR A 106 -15.73 -12.08 38.53
CA TYR A 106 -14.51 -12.52 37.88
C TYR A 106 -13.38 -12.45 38.90
N TYR A 107 -12.70 -13.56 39.11
CA TYR A 107 -11.75 -13.73 40.21
C TYR A 107 -10.33 -13.87 39.65
N PHE A 108 -9.41 -13.10 40.21
CA PHE A 108 -7.99 -13.10 39.87
C PHE A 108 -7.20 -13.36 41.15
N ARG A 109 -6.43 -14.44 41.17
CA ARG A 109 -5.70 -14.85 42.38
C ARG A 109 -4.45 -13.99 42.55
N ILE A 110 -4.31 -13.34 43.70
CA ILE A 110 -3.11 -12.57 44.06
C ILE A 110 -2.63 -13.07 45.41
N CYS A 111 -1.45 -13.70 45.43
CA CYS A 111 -0.86 -14.19 46.66
C CYS A 111 -0.61 -13.03 47.64
N ARG A 112 -0.81 -13.27 48.94
CA ARG A 112 -0.61 -12.30 50.04
C ARG A 112 -1.56 -11.08 50.04
N LEU A 113 -2.43 -10.91 49.04
CA LEU A 113 -3.40 -9.81 49.01
C LEU A 113 -4.30 -9.83 50.26
N LYS A 114 -4.33 -8.70 50.97
CA LYS A 114 -5.18 -8.50 52.15
C LYS A 114 -6.54 -7.96 51.69
N LYS A 115 -7.56 -8.22 52.51
CA LYS A 115 -8.89 -7.64 52.28
C LYS A 115 -8.84 -6.14 52.56
N SER A 116 -9.33 -5.33 51.62
CA SER A 116 -9.54 -3.90 51.86
C SER A 116 -10.93 -3.64 52.46
N LEU A 117 -11.01 -2.61 53.31
CA LEU A 117 -12.29 -2.11 53.85
C LEU A 117 -12.91 -1.03 52.94
N SER A 118 -12.10 -0.34 52.14
CA SER A 118 -12.51 0.74 51.24
C SER A 118 -12.73 0.28 49.81
N ASN A 119 -11.95 -0.69 49.32
CA ASN A 119 -12.07 -1.23 47.98
C ASN A 119 -12.65 -2.65 48.01
N ASN A 120 -13.91 -2.79 47.59
CA ASN A 120 -14.62 -4.07 47.60
C ASN A 120 -14.09 -5.10 46.59
N ARG A 121 -13.26 -4.67 45.63
CA ARG A 121 -12.57 -5.54 44.67
C ARG A 121 -11.40 -6.28 45.31
N LEU A 122 -10.82 -5.76 46.40
CA LEU A 122 -9.70 -6.38 47.11
C LEU A 122 -10.20 -7.30 48.23
N ARG A 123 -10.22 -8.60 47.95
CA ARG A 123 -10.56 -9.65 48.92
C ARG A 123 -9.30 -10.42 49.32
N LYS A 124 -9.38 -11.16 50.43
CA LYS A 124 -8.24 -11.93 50.93
C LYS A 124 -7.79 -12.95 49.86
N GLY A 125 -6.61 -12.74 49.28
CA GLY A 125 -6.00 -13.57 48.25
C GLY A 125 -6.59 -13.42 46.83
N GLU A 126 -7.55 -12.52 46.63
CA GLU A 126 -8.32 -12.42 45.38
C GLU A 126 -8.64 -10.96 45.02
N TYR A 127 -8.31 -10.59 43.79
CA TYR A 127 -8.86 -9.40 43.15
C TYR A 127 -10.13 -9.80 42.38
N VAL A 128 -11.24 -9.12 42.63
CA VAL A 128 -12.56 -9.51 42.14
C VAL A 128 -13.22 -8.36 41.40
N LEU A 129 -13.57 -8.59 40.13
CA LEU A 129 -14.38 -7.68 39.33
C LEU A 129 -15.82 -8.16 39.23
N ALA A 130 -16.77 -7.24 39.36
CA ALA A 130 -18.16 -7.49 39.03
C ALA A 130 -18.35 -7.51 37.50
N HIS A 131 -19.47 -8.08 37.04
CA HIS A 131 -19.80 -8.05 35.62
C HIS A 131 -19.87 -6.62 35.07
N GLN A 132 -20.37 -5.65 35.85
CA GLN A 132 -20.41 -4.25 35.44
C GLN A 132 -19.02 -3.67 35.21
N ASP A 133 -18.04 -4.00 36.06
CA ASP A 133 -16.65 -3.56 35.87
C ASP A 133 -16.10 -4.10 34.54
N MET A 134 -16.39 -5.37 34.23
CA MET A 134 -15.99 -6.00 32.97
C MET A 134 -16.65 -5.34 31.75
N LEU A 135 -17.89 -4.88 31.84
CA LEU A 135 -18.56 -4.16 30.75
C LEU A 135 -17.90 -2.80 30.51
N GLN A 136 -17.61 -2.05 31.58
CA GLN A 136 -17.02 -0.71 31.50
C GLN A 136 -15.67 -0.67 30.76
N LEU A 137 -14.91 -1.77 30.83
CA LEU A 137 -13.65 -1.91 30.08
C LEU A 137 -13.83 -1.83 28.56
N PHE A 138 -15.03 -2.12 28.04
CA PHE A 138 -15.33 -2.14 26.62
C PHE A 138 -15.94 -0.82 26.12
N ASP A 139 -16.49 0.02 26.99
CA ASP A 139 -17.30 1.19 26.62
C ASP A 139 -16.60 2.08 25.58
N LYS A 140 -15.33 2.44 25.83
CA LYS A 140 -14.55 3.29 24.93
C LYS A 140 -14.37 2.67 23.54
N LEU A 141 -14.06 1.37 23.49
CA LEU A 141 -13.84 0.68 22.22
C LEU A 141 -15.16 0.46 21.47
N LEU A 142 -16.23 0.06 22.18
CA LEU A 142 -17.55 -0.12 21.59
C LEU A 142 -18.06 1.19 20.97
N GLU A 143 -17.91 2.31 21.68
CA GLU A 143 -18.28 3.63 21.16
C GLU A 143 -17.45 4.01 19.92
N ALA A 144 -16.14 3.74 19.94
CA ALA A 144 -15.29 3.95 18.77
C ALA A 144 -15.77 3.13 17.56
N VAL A 145 -16.09 1.84 17.74
CA VAL A 145 -16.56 0.99 16.63
C VAL A 145 -17.93 1.44 16.11
N LYS A 146 -18.85 1.83 17.00
CA LYS A 146 -20.13 2.42 16.61
C LYS A 146 -19.94 3.65 15.75
N SER A 147 -19.11 4.59 16.19
CA SER A 147 -18.85 5.83 15.46
C SER A 147 -18.32 5.57 14.04
N VAL A 148 -17.40 4.61 13.89
CA VAL A 148 -16.83 4.22 12.59
C VAL A 148 -17.91 3.65 11.66
N LEU A 149 -18.74 2.74 12.17
CA LEU A 149 -19.81 2.15 11.35
C LEU A 149 -20.86 3.19 10.96
N GLU A 150 -21.29 4.03 11.90
CA GLU A 150 -22.25 5.09 11.62
C GLU A 150 -21.74 6.12 10.60
N GLU A 151 -20.48 6.54 10.72
CA GLU A 151 -19.85 7.44 9.76
C GLU A 151 -19.84 6.81 8.35
N GLN A 152 -19.49 5.53 8.25
CA GLN A 152 -19.47 4.82 6.98
C GLN A 152 -20.87 4.68 6.36
N LEU A 153 -21.89 4.39 7.19
CA LEU A 153 -23.30 4.33 6.76
C LEU A 153 -23.79 5.71 6.27
N LYS A 154 -23.46 6.78 7.00
CA LYS A 154 -23.79 8.17 6.62
C LYS A 154 -23.14 8.55 5.29
N GLN A 155 -21.86 8.25 5.10
CA GLN A 155 -21.15 8.53 3.85
C GLN A 155 -21.71 7.74 2.66
N SER A 156 -22.05 6.47 2.87
CA SER A 156 -22.69 5.64 1.85
C SER A 156 -24.03 6.24 1.40
N LYS A 157 -24.86 6.66 2.36
CA LYS A 157 -26.14 7.31 2.10
C LYS A 157 -25.98 8.66 1.37
N LEU A 158 -25.02 9.49 1.78
CA LEU A 158 -24.70 10.76 1.11
C LEU A 158 -24.24 10.54 -0.35
N SER A 159 -23.59 9.40 -0.62
CA SER A 159 -23.17 9.00 -1.96
C SER A 159 -24.31 8.37 -2.79
N GLY A 160 -25.54 8.36 -2.26
CA GLY A 160 -26.71 7.78 -2.93
C GLY A 160 -26.69 6.26 -2.99
N VAL A 161 -25.93 5.59 -2.12
CA VAL A 161 -25.80 4.14 -2.11
C VAL A 161 -26.41 3.54 -0.84
N LYS A 162 -27.33 2.60 -1.04
CA LYS A 162 -27.91 1.77 0.01
C LYS A 162 -26.96 0.62 0.34
N VAL A 163 -26.75 0.35 1.63
CA VAL A 163 -25.97 -0.78 2.13
C VAL A 163 -26.91 -1.95 2.41
N ASP A 164 -26.54 -3.16 1.98
CA ASP A 164 -27.35 -4.37 2.21
C ASP A 164 -26.81 -5.20 3.39
N LYS A 165 -25.49 -5.17 3.61
CA LYS A 165 -24.81 -6.05 4.57
C LYS A 165 -23.66 -5.34 5.29
N VAL A 166 -23.47 -5.63 6.55
CA VAL A 166 -22.25 -5.28 7.30
C VAL A 166 -21.53 -6.58 7.63
N VAL A 167 -20.31 -6.76 7.12
CA VAL A 167 -19.49 -7.94 7.35
C VAL A 167 -18.46 -7.63 8.42
N LEU A 168 -18.66 -8.19 9.60
CA LEU A 168 -17.74 -8.02 10.74
C LEU A 168 -16.58 -9.02 10.62
N VAL A 169 -15.36 -8.49 10.57
CA VAL A 169 -14.11 -9.26 10.52
C VAL A 169 -13.16 -8.80 11.63
N GLY A 170 -11.98 -9.43 11.72
CA GLY A 170 -10.98 -9.15 12.76
C GLY A 170 -11.19 -9.95 14.04
N GLY A 171 -10.15 -10.03 14.87
CA GLY A 171 -10.15 -10.85 16.09
C GLY A 171 -11.19 -10.39 17.12
N PHE A 172 -11.47 -9.08 17.20
CA PHE A 172 -12.49 -8.54 18.08
C PHE A 172 -13.91 -8.77 17.55
N GLY A 173 -14.06 -9.06 16.24
CA GLY A 173 -15.32 -9.45 15.61
C GLY A 173 -15.96 -10.72 16.20
N ASP A 174 -15.21 -11.53 16.96
CA ASP A 174 -15.73 -12.68 17.69
C ASP A 174 -16.36 -12.34 19.06
N SER A 175 -16.26 -11.08 19.51
CA SER A 175 -16.83 -10.62 20.79
C SER A 175 -18.37 -10.62 20.78
N PRO A 176 -19.04 -11.31 21.73
CA PRO A 176 -20.50 -11.27 21.86
C PRO A 176 -21.03 -9.85 22.16
N LEU A 177 -20.34 -9.09 23.01
CA LEU A 177 -20.69 -7.69 23.29
C LEU A 177 -20.71 -6.85 22.02
N LEU A 178 -19.64 -6.94 21.21
CA LEU A 178 -19.55 -6.15 19.98
C LEU A 178 -20.68 -6.49 19.01
N ARG A 179 -20.95 -7.79 18.81
CA ARG A 179 -22.02 -8.26 17.91
C ARG A 179 -23.39 -7.76 18.36
N HIS A 180 -23.65 -7.79 19.67
CA HIS A 180 -24.88 -7.25 20.24
C HIS A 180 -24.97 -5.74 20.02
N GLU A 181 -23.93 -4.98 20.36
CA GLU A 181 -23.89 -3.53 20.20
C GLU A 181 -24.11 -3.08 18.75
N LEU A 182 -23.41 -3.69 17.79
CA LEU A 182 -23.56 -3.31 16.38
C LEU A 182 -24.97 -3.62 15.87
N LYS A 183 -25.55 -4.75 16.29
CA LYS A 183 -26.88 -5.16 15.85
C LYS A 183 -27.97 -4.25 16.45
N GLN A 184 -28.03 -4.18 17.78
CA GLN A 184 -29.14 -3.53 18.50
C GLN A 184 -29.02 -2.01 18.55
N ASN A 185 -27.79 -1.47 18.62
CA ASN A 185 -27.58 -0.03 18.87
C ASN A 185 -27.13 0.75 17.63
N VAL A 186 -26.80 0.08 16.52
CA VAL A 186 -26.42 0.76 15.27
C VAL A 186 -27.29 0.30 14.09
N ILE A 187 -27.27 -0.98 13.77
CA ILE A 187 -27.87 -1.51 12.53
C ILE A 187 -29.40 -1.46 12.55
N GLU A 188 -30.04 -1.94 13.62
CA GLU A 188 -31.51 -1.91 13.75
C GLU A 188 -32.04 -0.46 13.80
N PRO A 189 -31.51 0.44 14.67
CA PRO A 189 -31.94 1.85 14.69
C PRO A 189 -31.71 2.57 13.36
N TRP A 190 -30.60 2.27 12.67
CA TRP A 190 -30.35 2.81 11.34
C TRP A 190 -31.37 2.31 10.32
N GLY A 191 -31.65 1.01 10.32
CA GLY A 191 -32.61 0.37 9.41
C GLY A 191 -34.01 0.95 9.59
N GLU A 192 -34.48 1.08 10.83
CA GLU A 192 -35.78 1.69 11.17
C GLU A 192 -35.87 3.15 10.70
N LYS A 193 -34.85 3.96 10.99
CA LYS A 193 -34.82 5.39 10.63
C LYS A 193 -34.81 5.63 9.12
N ASN A 194 -34.18 4.74 8.36
CA ASN A 194 -33.93 4.93 6.93
C ASN A 194 -34.79 4.03 6.03
N ASN A 195 -35.63 3.16 6.60
CA ASN A 195 -36.37 2.11 5.88
C ASN A 195 -35.43 1.21 5.05
N GLU A 196 -34.33 0.80 5.68
CA GLU A 196 -33.28 -0.04 5.10
C GLU A 196 -33.22 -1.37 5.86
N ASP A 197 -33.08 -2.48 5.14
CA ASP A 197 -32.86 -3.80 5.73
C ASP A 197 -31.38 -4.14 5.57
N ILE A 198 -30.63 -4.02 6.67
CA ILE A 198 -29.19 -4.24 6.70
C ILE A 198 -28.90 -5.47 7.55
N SER A 199 -28.25 -6.47 6.95
CA SER A 199 -27.88 -7.69 7.66
C SER A 199 -26.47 -7.62 8.24
N LEU A 200 -26.31 -7.92 9.54
CA LEU A 200 -25.01 -8.13 10.16
C LEU A 200 -24.52 -9.56 9.89
N ILE A 201 -23.43 -9.68 9.16
CA ILE A 201 -22.78 -10.94 8.83
C ILE A 201 -21.55 -11.12 9.72
N CYS A 202 -21.62 -12.12 10.60
CA CYS A 202 -20.54 -12.49 11.49
C CYS A 202 -19.95 -13.84 11.12
N ALA A 203 -18.67 -14.03 11.42
CA ALA A 203 -18.05 -15.34 11.39
C ALA A 203 -18.66 -16.28 12.45
N PRO A 204 -18.67 -17.61 12.21
CA PRO A 204 -18.78 -18.58 13.29
C PRO A 204 -17.76 -18.26 14.39
N GLN A 205 -18.13 -18.55 15.64
CA GLN A 205 -17.33 -18.18 16.80
C GLN A 205 -15.89 -18.71 16.69
N ASN A 206 -14.91 -17.88 17.04
CA ASN A 206 -13.47 -18.16 16.97
C ASN A 206 -12.93 -18.43 15.55
N THR A 207 -13.61 -17.95 14.51
CA THR A 207 -13.15 -18.10 13.12
C THR A 207 -12.99 -16.77 12.38
N SER A 208 -13.13 -15.64 13.07
CA SER A 208 -13.04 -14.31 12.44
C SER A 208 -11.60 -13.95 12.06
N ALA A 209 -10.64 -14.22 12.95
CA ALA A 209 -9.23 -13.82 12.79
C ALA A 209 -8.57 -14.24 11.45
N PRO A 210 -8.67 -15.49 10.95
CA PRO A 210 -7.98 -15.89 9.72
C PRO A 210 -8.66 -15.44 8.43
N ARG A 211 -9.80 -14.72 8.47
CA ARG A 211 -10.59 -14.41 7.27
C ARG A 211 -9.88 -13.50 6.30
N VAL A 212 -9.18 -12.49 6.82
CA VAL A 212 -8.38 -11.57 6.01
C VAL A 212 -7.30 -12.34 5.25
N SER A 213 -6.55 -13.20 5.94
CA SER A 213 -5.51 -14.04 5.33
C SER A 213 -6.07 -15.05 4.32
N ARG A 214 -7.24 -15.66 4.59
CA ARG A 214 -7.91 -16.53 3.62
C ARG A 214 -8.34 -15.79 2.36
N GLY A 215 -8.88 -14.58 2.52
CA GLY A 215 -9.23 -13.71 1.39
C GLY A 215 -7.99 -13.37 0.54
N ALA A 216 -6.85 -13.10 1.17
CA ALA A 216 -5.57 -12.87 0.50
C ALA A 216 -5.14 -14.07 -0.35
N ILE A 217 -5.19 -15.29 0.21
CA ILE A 217 -4.83 -16.52 -0.50
C ILE A 217 -5.76 -16.74 -1.71
N ILE A 218 -7.07 -16.56 -1.53
CA ILE A 218 -8.05 -16.68 -2.63
C ILE A 218 -7.75 -15.66 -3.74
N ARG A 219 -7.43 -14.41 -3.36
CA ARG A 219 -7.07 -13.35 -4.31
C ARG A 219 -5.75 -13.63 -5.02
N ALA A 220 -4.76 -14.19 -4.33
CA ALA A 220 -3.48 -14.56 -4.91
C ALA A 220 -3.61 -15.74 -5.89
N ALA A 221 -4.48 -16.71 -5.58
CA ALA A 221 -4.73 -17.87 -6.42
C ALA A 221 -5.45 -17.52 -7.74
N ASP A 222 -6.31 -16.50 -7.72
CA ASP A 222 -7.03 -16.05 -8.92
C ASP A 222 -7.09 -14.52 -8.98
N LYS A 223 -6.19 -13.95 -9.79
CA LYS A 223 -6.15 -12.51 -10.03
C LYS A 223 -7.18 -12.04 -11.07
N SER A 224 -7.86 -12.94 -11.78
CA SER A 224 -8.83 -12.59 -12.83
C SER A 224 -10.01 -11.80 -12.28
N ASN A 225 -10.60 -10.90 -13.09
CA ASN A 225 -11.80 -10.13 -12.74
C ASN A 225 -11.69 -9.29 -11.44
N GLY A 226 -10.46 -9.06 -10.93
CA GLY A 226 -10.20 -8.07 -9.88
C GLY A 226 -10.09 -6.65 -10.46
N PRO A 227 -9.79 -5.64 -9.62
CA PRO A 227 -9.52 -4.28 -10.10
C PRO A 227 -8.47 -4.29 -11.21
N ALA A 228 -8.70 -3.51 -12.26
CA ALA A 228 -7.78 -3.43 -13.38
C ALA A 228 -6.42 -2.88 -12.93
N ARG A 229 -5.31 -3.50 -13.35
CA ARG A 229 -3.94 -3.04 -13.05
C ARG A 229 -3.58 -1.84 -13.93
N VAL A 230 -4.29 -0.73 -13.79
CA VAL A 230 -3.99 0.51 -14.52
C VAL A 230 -2.91 1.28 -13.77
N ALA A 231 -1.81 1.60 -14.46
CA ALA A 231 -0.73 2.38 -13.87
C ALA A 231 -1.23 3.78 -13.51
N ARG A 232 -0.99 4.21 -12.27
CA ARG A 232 -1.23 5.57 -11.74
C ARG A 232 -0.01 6.47 -11.84
N LEU A 233 1.14 5.89 -12.19
CA LEU A 233 2.40 6.60 -12.38
C LEU A 233 2.97 6.28 -13.76
N SER A 234 3.48 7.30 -14.43
CA SER A 234 4.33 7.18 -15.59
C SER A 234 5.80 7.10 -15.17
N PHE A 235 6.57 6.31 -15.89
CA PHE A 235 8.01 6.21 -15.73
C PHE A 235 8.71 6.58 -17.03
N ALA A 236 9.66 7.51 -16.94
CA ALA A 236 10.43 8.00 -18.06
C ALA A 236 11.93 7.75 -17.92
N LEU A 237 12.57 7.62 -19.08
CA LEU A 237 14.02 7.62 -19.24
C LEU A 237 14.44 8.94 -19.91
N VAL A 238 15.60 9.45 -19.52
CA VAL A 238 16.12 10.73 -20.05
C VAL A 238 17.01 10.52 -21.27
N ARG A 239 16.73 11.22 -22.37
CA ARG A 239 17.45 11.10 -23.64
C ARG A 239 17.99 12.44 -24.09
N ASP A 240 19.16 12.40 -24.69
CA ASP A 240 19.61 13.46 -25.59
C ASP A 240 19.28 13.01 -27.01
N VAL A 241 18.41 13.76 -27.68
CA VAL A 241 17.84 13.35 -28.97
C VAL A 241 18.28 14.33 -30.05
N PRO A 242 18.83 13.88 -31.18
CA PRO A 242 19.19 14.77 -32.27
C PRO A 242 17.94 15.41 -32.88
N CYS A 243 18.01 16.70 -33.20
CA CYS A 243 17.00 17.39 -34.00
C CYS A 243 17.14 16.94 -35.46
N GLN A 244 16.16 16.19 -35.93
CA GLN A 244 16.22 15.46 -37.20
C GLN A 244 15.86 16.33 -38.42
N GLY A 245 15.26 17.50 -38.19
CA GLY A 245 14.81 18.41 -39.22
C GLY A 245 13.44 18.05 -39.81
N PRO A 246 12.87 18.96 -40.64
CA PRO A 246 11.47 18.87 -41.07
C PRO A 246 11.15 17.64 -41.94
N GLU A 247 12.13 17.11 -42.68
CA GLU A 247 11.93 15.97 -43.57
C GLU A 247 11.69 14.68 -42.79
N LEU A 248 12.48 14.42 -41.73
CA LEU A 248 12.31 13.21 -40.94
C LEU A 248 11.05 13.27 -40.07
N VAL A 249 10.62 14.46 -39.62
CA VAL A 249 9.34 14.64 -38.92
C VAL A 249 8.15 14.30 -39.81
N ARG A 250 8.22 14.56 -41.12
CA ARG A 250 7.15 14.12 -42.04
C ARG A 250 7.03 12.60 -42.11
N GLN A 251 8.14 11.89 -41.96
CA GLN A 251 8.19 10.43 -41.97
C GLN A 251 7.82 9.84 -40.59
N TYR A 252 8.19 10.53 -39.51
CA TYR A 252 7.97 10.12 -38.12
C TYR A 252 7.35 11.28 -37.33
N PRO A 253 6.01 11.45 -37.41
CA PRO A 253 5.32 12.58 -36.81
C PRO A 253 5.52 12.71 -35.29
N GLU A 254 5.81 11.62 -34.59
CA GLU A 254 6.10 11.61 -33.15
C GLU A 254 7.32 12.45 -32.76
N LEU A 255 8.19 12.77 -33.73
CA LEU A 255 9.37 13.61 -33.53
C LEU A 255 9.06 15.11 -33.64
N SER A 256 7.82 15.51 -33.97
CA SER A 256 7.44 16.93 -34.12
C SER A 256 7.77 17.74 -32.87
N ARG A 257 7.53 17.16 -31.69
CA ARG A 257 7.81 17.78 -30.38
C ARG A 257 9.27 18.16 -30.20
N ILE A 258 10.19 17.38 -30.76
CA ILE A 258 11.63 17.68 -30.71
C ILE A 258 11.91 18.93 -31.55
N GLU A 259 11.31 19.04 -32.72
CA GLU A 259 11.47 20.19 -33.62
C GLU A 259 10.77 21.45 -33.09
N GLU A 260 9.64 21.31 -32.41
CA GLU A 260 8.95 22.41 -31.71
C GLU A 260 9.85 23.06 -30.64
N GLN A 261 10.77 22.30 -30.06
CA GLN A 261 11.73 22.76 -29.06
C GLN A 261 13.13 23.04 -29.64
N ARG A 262 13.28 23.06 -30.97
CA ARG A 262 14.58 23.19 -31.65
C ARG A 262 15.39 24.41 -31.20
N GLU A 263 14.72 25.50 -30.81
CA GLU A 263 15.39 26.71 -30.29
C GLU A 263 16.21 26.46 -29.02
N ASN A 264 15.83 25.45 -28.23
CA ASN A 264 16.53 25.04 -27.00
C ASN A 264 17.63 24.00 -27.28
N ALA A 265 17.79 23.58 -28.54
CA ALA A 265 18.72 22.53 -28.89
C ALA A 265 20.15 23.07 -29.03
N GLU A 266 21.11 22.28 -28.56
CA GLU A 266 22.52 22.64 -28.53
C GLU A 266 23.30 21.85 -29.57
N ARG A 267 24.34 22.48 -30.13
CA ARG A 267 25.22 21.76 -31.05
C ARG A 267 26.11 20.81 -30.27
N TYR A 268 25.96 19.51 -30.49
CA TYR A 268 26.80 18.51 -29.85
C TYR A 268 28.21 18.59 -30.43
N LYS A 269 29.21 18.73 -29.54
CA LYS A 269 30.60 19.01 -29.94
C LYS A 269 31.20 17.91 -30.81
N LEU A 270 30.70 16.69 -30.64
CA LEU A 270 31.29 15.47 -31.14
C LEU A 270 30.90 15.18 -32.60
N ASP A 271 29.63 15.26 -32.99
CA ASP A 271 29.18 15.07 -34.39
C ASP A 271 28.79 16.38 -35.09
N GLY A 272 28.69 17.48 -34.34
CA GLY A 272 28.29 18.78 -34.85
C GLY A 272 26.80 18.89 -35.17
N LEU A 273 25.98 17.89 -34.84
CA LEU A 273 24.53 17.95 -35.00
C LEU A 273 23.89 18.73 -33.86
N LEU A 274 22.64 19.15 -34.06
CA LEU A 274 21.86 19.83 -33.04
C LEU A 274 21.12 18.76 -32.21
N TYR A 275 21.19 18.85 -30.89
CA TYR A 275 20.58 17.92 -29.97
C TYR A 275 19.72 18.65 -28.95
N LEU A 276 18.52 18.13 -28.74
CA LEU A 276 17.70 18.49 -27.60
C LEU A 276 18.10 17.60 -26.43
N LYS A 277 18.58 18.21 -25.35
CA LYS A 277 19.08 17.48 -24.18
C LYS A 277 18.00 17.26 -23.13
N GLU A 278 18.20 16.23 -22.32
CA GLU A 278 17.36 15.93 -21.16
C GLU A 278 15.87 15.80 -21.49
N VAL A 279 15.58 15.09 -22.57
CA VAL A 279 14.23 14.84 -23.09
C VAL A 279 13.66 13.58 -22.46
N LEU A 280 12.42 13.64 -21.96
CA LEU A 280 11.76 12.48 -21.34
C LEU A 280 11.12 11.57 -22.38
N PHE A 281 11.37 10.27 -22.26
CA PHE A 281 10.69 9.20 -22.98
C PHE A 281 10.01 8.28 -21.98
N PHE A 282 8.68 8.25 -21.94
CA PHE A 282 7.91 7.45 -21.00
C PHE A 282 7.79 6.01 -21.49
N ILE A 283 8.46 5.08 -20.79
CA ILE A 283 8.42 3.64 -21.10
C ILE A 283 7.16 2.96 -20.56
N LEU A 284 6.55 3.57 -19.54
CA LEU A 284 5.26 3.20 -18.95
C LEU A 284 4.51 4.50 -18.66
N LYS A 285 3.22 4.57 -18.97
CA LYS A 285 2.43 5.81 -18.82
C LYS A 285 1.24 5.61 -17.91
N VAL A 286 0.92 6.66 -17.16
CA VAL A 286 -0.28 6.75 -16.35
C VAL A 286 -1.54 6.63 -17.21
N GLY A 287 -2.46 5.77 -16.78
CA GLY A 287 -3.75 5.56 -17.45
C GLY A 287 -3.69 4.74 -18.74
N ASP A 288 -2.54 4.13 -19.07
CA ASP A 288 -2.46 3.16 -20.16
C ASP A 288 -3.30 1.90 -19.87
N GLU A 289 -3.43 1.02 -20.87
CA GLU A 289 -4.20 -0.21 -20.76
C GLU A 289 -3.82 -1.04 -19.52
N PRO A 290 -4.79 -1.79 -18.94
CA PRO A 290 -4.53 -2.63 -17.79
C PRO A 290 -3.33 -3.57 -18.00
N LEU A 291 -2.38 -3.53 -17.07
CA LEU A 291 -1.19 -4.37 -17.11
C LEU A 291 -1.54 -5.82 -16.77
N GLN A 292 -0.96 -6.78 -17.48
CA GLN A 292 -0.98 -8.19 -17.08
C GLN A 292 -0.12 -8.40 -15.83
N SER A 293 -0.36 -9.45 -15.04
CA SER A 293 0.36 -9.71 -13.76
C SER A 293 1.88 -9.66 -13.89
N GLU A 294 2.42 -10.21 -14.97
CA GLU A 294 3.76 -9.92 -15.47
C GLU A 294 3.59 -9.09 -16.75
N HIS A 295 3.95 -7.81 -16.69
CA HIS A 295 3.89 -6.93 -17.85
C HIS A 295 5.28 -6.54 -18.30
N LYS A 296 5.61 -6.84 -19.54
CA LYS A 296 6.84 -6.39 -20.19
C LYS A 296 6.50 -5.29 -21.19
N SER A 297 7.09 -4.12 -20.99
CA SER A 297 6.96 -3.01 -21.94
C SER A 297 7.47 -3.41 -23.32
N LYS A 298 7.09 -2.65 -24.35
CA LYS A 298 7.56 -2.87 -25.73
C LYS A 298 9.08 -2.76 -25.88
N GLY A 299 9.74 -2.13 -24.90
CA GLY A 299 11.15 -1.79 -24.92
C GLY A 299 11.47 -0.64 -25.88
N LYS A 300 12.60 0.02 -25.65
CA LYS A 300 13.13 1.12 -26.45
C LYS A 300 14.55 0.78 -26.89
N LEU A 301 14.71 0.64 -28.20
CA LEU A 301 16.04 0.57 -28.82
C LEU A 301 16.77 1.88 -28.54
N THR A 302 17.96 1.77 -27.96
CA THR A 302 18.77 2.91 -27.53
C THR A 302 20.20 2.72 -28.02
N GLU A 303 20.79 3.81 -28.50
CA GLU A 303 22.14 3.83 -29.04
C GLU A 303 23.10 4.46 -28.03
N TYR A 304 24.15 3.71 -27.68
CA TYR A 304 25.26 4.20 -26.88
C TYR A 304 26.49 4.40 -27.73
N TYR A 305 27.07 5.59 -27.59
CA TYR A 305 28.26 5.99 -28.30
C TYR A 305 29.46 5.92 -27.35
N PHE A 306 30.49 5.17 -27.76
CA PHE A 306 31.75 5.03 -27.03
C PHE A 306 32.95 5.39 -27.90
N GLU A 307 33.93 6.05 -27.29
CA GLU A 307 35.20 6.33 -27.94
C GLU A 307 36.11 5.08 -27.93
N PRO A 308 36.76 4.73 -29.05
CA PRO A 308 37.64 3.55 -29.12
C PRO A 308 38.80 3.56 -28.13
N SER A 309 39.31 4.76 -27.82
CA SER A 309 40.40 4.99 -26.86
C SER A 309 39.99 4.73 -25.41
N HIS A 310 38.70 4.80 -25.08
CA HIS A 310 38.24 4.63 -23.70
C HIS A 310 38.28 3.15 -23.31
N SER A 311 39.02 2.84 -22.23
CA SER A 311 39.12 1.48 -21.67
C SER A 311 37.84 1.01 -21.00
N VAL A 312 37.03 1.93 -20.48
CA VAL A 312 35.79 1.67 -19.73
C VAL A 312 34.58 2.16 -20.51
N TRP A 313 33.58 1.30 -20.68
CA TRP A 313 32.34 1.60 -21.40
C TRP A 313 31.15 1.62 -20.44
N LYS A 314 30.98 2.75 -19.76
CA LYS A 314 29.86 2.98 -18.83
C LYS A 314 28.90 4.05 -19.33
N LYS A 315 27.61 3.85 -19.07
CA LYS A 315 26.54 4.84 -19.30
C LYS A 315 25.58 4.88 -18.12
N THR A 316 24.97 6.03 -17.90
CA THR A 316 24.02 6.24 -16.82
C THR A 316 22.65 6.56 -17.39
N GLU A 317 21.67 5.75 -17.03
CA GLU A 317 20.26 5.95 -17.36
C GLU A 317 19.53 6.53 -16.15
N ARG A 318 19.01 7.75 -16.27
CA ARG A 318 18.18 8.37 -15.22
C ARG A 318 16.72 8.01 -15.40
N VAL A 319 16.07 7.64 -14.30
CA VAL A 319 14.65 7.26 -14.25
C VAL A 319 13.85 8.34 -13.55
N TYR A 320 12.82 8.85 -14.23
CA TYR A 320 11.89 9.85 -13.72
C TYR A 320 10.51 9.24 -13.53
N VAL A 321 9.77 9.73 -12.53
CA VAL A 321 8.38 9.34 -12.25
C VAL A 321 7.47 10.57 -12.26
N SER A 322 6.21 10.38 -12.66
CA SER A 322 5.15 11.39 -12.57
C SER A 322 3.79 10.73 -12.49
N ASP A 323 2.85 11.31 -11.75
CA ASP A 323 1.44 10.91 -11.70
C ASP A 323 0.59 11.60 -12.79
N VAL A 324 1.14 12.60 -13.48
CA VAL A 324 0.39 13.43 -14.46
C VAL A 324 1.04 13.48 -15.85
N CYS A 325 2.38 13.48 -15.93
CA CYS A 325 3.10 13.62 -17.19
C CYS A 325 3.16 12.27 -17.92
N LYS A 326 2.85 12.27 -19.22
CA LYS A 326 2.89 11.06 -20.08
C LYS A 326 3.27 11.34 -21.54
N GLU A 327 3.56 12.59 -21.85
CA GLU A 327 3.89 13.02 -23.20
C GLU A 327 5.38 12.87 -23.47
N ASP A 328 5.72 11.96 -24.38
CA ASP A 328 7.11 11.77 -24.82
C ASP A 328 7.67 13.02 -25.49
N TYR A 329 8.99 13.13 -25.44
CA TYR A 329 9.81 14.07 -26.18
C TYR A 329 9.76 15.54 -25.72
N TRP A 330 9.29 15.79 -24.51
CA TRP A 330 9.44 17.09 -23.84
C TRP A 330 10.66 17.09 -22.91
N GLN A 331 11.41 18.19 -22.90
CA GLN A 331 12.52 18.35 -21.95
C GLN A 331 12.04 18.29 -20.49
N VAL A 332 12.89 17.83 -19.57
CA VAL A 332 12.62 17.86 -18.12
C VAL A 332 12.28 19.29 -17.65
N THR A 333 12.92 20.29 -18.24
CA THR A 333 12.74 21.72 -17.92
C THR A 333 11.53 22.38 -18.59
N ASN A 334 10.89 21.71 -19.55
CA ASN A 334 9.74 22.23 -20.27
C ASN A 334 8.53 22.40 -19.33
N PRO A 335 7.69 23.46 -19.42
CA PRO A 335 6.52 23.66 -18.57
C PRO A 335 5.53 22.48 -18.46
N ILE A 336 5.50 21.61 -19.47
CA ILE A 336 4.71 20.37 -19.45
C ILE A 336 5.20 19.42 -18.36
N ASN A 337 6.51 19.32 -18.14
CA ASN A 337 7.16 18.39 -17.19
C ASN A 337 7.70 19.07 -15.93
N LYS A 338 8.08 20.35 -16.03
CA LYS A 338 8.71 21.11 -14.96
C LYS A 338 7.88 21.05 -13.69
N ASP A 339 8.55 20.73 -12.58
CA ASP A 339 7.96 20.61 -11.23
C ASP A 339 6.88 19.49 -11.09
N LYS A 340 6.69 18.66 -12.11
CA LYS A 340 5.72 17.54 -12.15
C LYS A 340 6.37 16.17 -12.33
N VAL A 341 7.69 16.14 -12.53
CA VAL A 341 8.48 14.92 -12.68
C VAL A 341 9.55 14.87 -11.60
N THR A 342 9.83 13.69 -11.06
CA THR A 342 10.86 13.49 -10.03
C THR A 342 11.84 12.40 -10.46
N CYS A 343 13.14 12.67 -10.37
CA CYS A 343 14.16 11.64 -10.58
C CYS A 343 14.19 10.70 -9.37
N ILE A 344 13.98 9.40 -9.59
CA ILE A 344 13.93 8.38 -8.53
C ILE A 344 15.20 7.55 -8.46
N GLY A 345 16.12 7.73 -9.41
CA GLY A 345 17.43 7.13 -9.37
C GLY A 345 18.03 6.87 -10.74
N GLU A 346 19.21 6.26 -10.71
CA GLU A 346 20.02 6.04 -11.89
C GLU A 346 20.41 4.56 -12.03
N ILE A 347 20.56 4.11 -13.28
CA ILE A 347 21.03 2.77 -13.64
C ILE A 347 22.40 2.96 -14.31
N GLU A 348 23.47 2.54 -13.64
CA GLU A 348 24.80 2.49 -14.23
C GLU A 348 24.92 1.22 -15.06
N VAL A 349 25.03 1.38 -16.37
CA VAL A 349 25.22 0.32 -17.34
C VAL A 349 26.70 0.18 -17.62
N ASP A 350 27.28 -0.96 -17.23
CA ASP A 350 28.67 -1.30 -17.55
C ASP A 350 28.73 -2.32 -18.70
N LEU A 351 29.17 -1.86 -19.87
CA LEU A 351 29.37 -2.68 -21.05
C LEU A 351 30.84 -3.04 -21.27
N THR A 352 31.74 -2.68 -20.35
CA THR A 352 33.17 -2.98 -20.45
C THR A 352 33.46 -4.48 -20.65
N PRO A 353 32.78 -5.41 -19.96
CA PRO A 353 33.02 -6.85 -20.16
C PRO A 353 32.71 -7.34 -21.58
N TYR A 354 31.79 -6.68 -22.28
CA TYR A 354 31.32 -7.06 -23.62
C TYR A 354 32.08 -6.32 -24.73
N LYS A 355 33.06 -5.48 -24.38
CA LYS A 355 33.76 -4.62 -25.33
C LYS A 355 34.41 -5.40 -26.46
N ASP A 356 35.00 -6.56 -26.18
CA ASP A 356 35.68 -7.37 -27.20
C ASP A 356 34.70 -8.00 -28.20
N ASP A 357 33.55 -8.46 -27.73
CA ASP A 357 32.47 -8.97 -28.58
C ASP A 357 31.84 -7.84 -29.40
N MET A 358 31.70 -6.65 -28.80
CA MET A 358 31.10 -5.47 -29.43
C MET A 358 31.99 -4.81 -30.48
N LYS A 359 33.32 -4.99 -30.44
CA LYS A 359 34.28 -4.40 -31.40
C LYS A 359 33.97 -4.73 -32.86
N VAL A 360 33.17 -5.77 -33.13
CA VAL A 360 32.77 -6.19 -34.49
C VAL A 360 31.62 -5.33 -35.06
N THR A 361 30.91 -4.56 -34.22
CA THR A 361 29.54 -4.06 -34.52
C THR A 361 29.46 -2.66 -35.14
N ARG A 362 30.42 -2.25 -36.00
CA ARG A 362 30.46 -0.99 -36.80
C ARG A 362 31.16 0.21 -36.12
N LEU A 363 32.22 0.68 -36.77
CA LEU A 363 32.86 1.97 -36.52
C LEU A 363 32.16 3.04 -37.36
N GLU A 364 31.46 3.97 -36.72
CA GLU A 364 30.88 5.11 -37.44
C GLU A 364 31.82 6.32 -37.43
N LYS A 365 31.91 7.01 -38.58
CA LYS A 365 32.55 8.32 -38.70
C LYS A 365 31.47 9.39 -38.52
N PRO A 366 31.76 10.49 -37.81
CA PRO A 366 30.77 11.54 -37.60
C PRO A 366 30.27 12.10 -38.94
N PRO A 367 28.97 12.43 -39.06
CA PRO A 367 28.35 12.90 -40.30
C PRO A 367 28.94 14.24 -40.80
N VAL A 368 29.50 15.05 -39.90
CA VAL A 368 30.18 16.31 -40.25
C VAL A 368 31.69 16.16 -40.06
N LYS A 369 32.48 16.32 -41.14
CA LYS A 369 33.96 16.34 -41.06
C LYS A 369 34.43 17.59 -40.32
N ARG A 370 34.93 17.44 -39.09
CA ARG A 370 35.61 18.49 -38.33
C ARG A 370 36.99 18.03 -37.85
N LYS A 371 37.93 18.97 -37.67
CA LYS A 371 39.21 18.71 -37.00
C LYS A 371 38.92 18.22 -35.57
N GLY A 372 39.19 16.94 -35.30
CA GLY A 372 38.98 16.31 -33.99
C GLY A 372 37.85 15.27 -33.90
N GLY A 373 37.09 15.00 -34.96
CA GLY A 373 36.06 13.96 -34.96
C GLY A 373 36.65 12.55 -35.07
N GLY A 374 36.86 11.85 -33.95
CA GLY A 374 37.32 10.46 -33.91
C GLY A 374 36.23 9.44 -34.30
N SER A 375 36.64 8.27 -34.77
CA SER A 375 35.75 7.12 -35.00
C SER A 375 35.09 6.68 -33.70
N ARG A 376 33.87 6.14 -33.74
CA ARG A 376 33.13 5.69 -32.54
C ARG A 376 32.58 4.28 -32.69
N TYR A 377 32.42 3.61 -31.55
CA TYR A 377 31.58 2.43 -31.45
C TYR A 377 30.16 2.87 -31.13
N LEU A 378 29.23 2.42 -31.96
CA LEU A 378 27.80 2.50 -31.72
C LEU A 378 27.36 1.14 -31.19
N VAL A 379 26.83 1.12 -29.97
CA VAL A 379 26.27 -0.09 -29.35
C VAL A 379 24.78 0.12 -29.18
N GLN A 380 24.00 -0.72 -29.84
CA GLN A 380 22.56 -0.76 -29.63
C GLN A 380 22.25 -1.66 -28.43
N VAL A 381 21.42 -1.15 -27.53
CA VAL A 381 20.86 -1.90 -26.41
C VAL A 381 19.34 -1.78 -26.43
N LEU A 382 18.66 -2.79 -25.88
CA LEU A 382 17.23 -2.72 -25.65
C LEU A 382 16.99 -2.36 -24.18
N LEU A 383 16.36 -1.21 -23.94
CA LEU A 383 15.90 -0.83 -22.61
C LEU A 383 14.45 -1.24 -22.44
N GLN A 384 14.17 -2.02 -21.43
CA GLN A 384 12.85 -2.56 -21.18
C GLN A 384 12.52 -2.41 -19.70
N CYS A 385 11.27 -2.11 -19.37
CA CYS A 385 10.77 -2.33 -18.03
C CYS A 385 9.89 -3.58 -17.97
N THR A 386 10.05 -4.33 -16.88
CA THR A 386 9.22 -5.45 -16.47
C THR A 386 8.52 -5.06 -15.17
N VAL A 387 7.19 -5.10 -15.14
CA VAL A 387 6.38 -4.89 -13.95
C VAL A 387 5.87 -6.23 -13.47
N VAL A 388 6.34 -6.65 -12.29
CA VAL A 388 5.86 -7.85 -11.60
C VAL A 388 5.30 -7.40 -10.26
N ASP A 389 4.01 -7.71 -10.02
CA ASP A 389 3.31 -7.34 -8.80
C ASP A 389 3.45 -5.84 -8.44
N ARG A 390 4.36 -5.48 -7.54
CA ARG A 390 4.57 -4.12 -7.02
C ARG A 390 5.94 -3.55 -7.35
N ASP A 391 6.72 -4.26 -8.13
CA ASP A 391 8.08 -3.86 -8.48
C ASP A 391 8.16 -3.61 -9.98
N ILE A 392 8.83 -2.51 -10.33
CA ILE A 392 9.23 -2.24 -11.69
C ILE A 392 10.74 -2.45 -11.79
N THR A 393 11.14 -3.38 -12.65
CA THR A 393 12.56 -3.61 -12.97
C THR A 393 12.86 -3.02 -14.32
N PHE A 394 13.84 -2.12 -14.37
CA PHE A 394 14.41 -1.65 -15.62
C PHE A 394 15.59 -2.54 -15.98
N GLU A 395 15.57 -3.04 -17.19
CA GLU A 395 16.54 -3.97 -17.74
C GLU A 395 17.19 -3.35 -18.97
N VAL A 396 18.51 -3.48 -19.04
CA VAL A 396 19.30 -3.19 -20.22
C VAL A 396 19.73 -4.53 -20.80
N ARG A 397 19.34 -4.79 -22.03
CA ARG A 397 19.61 -6.06 -22.73
C ARG A 397 20.56 -5.83 -23.89
N TRP A 398 21.52 -6.74 -24.01
CA TRP A 398 22.45 -6.80 -25.13
C TRP A 398 22.72 -8.26 -25.52
N PRO A 399 22.72 -8.62 -26.82
CA PRO A 399 22.34 -7.81 -27.99
C PRO A 399 20.95 -7.18 -27.89
N ALA A 400 20.61 -6.19 -28.73
CA ALA A 400 19.39 -5.38 -28.59
C ALA A 400 18.09 -6.11 -28.97
N GLU A 401 17.85 -7.26 -28.35
CA GLU A 401 16.75 -8.18 -28.61
C GLU A 401 16.03 -8.53 -27.30
N ARG A 402 14.74 -8.82 -27.39
CA ARG A 402 13.93 -9.16 -26.19
C ARG A 402 14.37 -10.46 -25.53
N THR A 403 14.96 -11.37 -26.29
CA THR A 403 15.44 -12.69 -25.84
C THR A 403 16.87 -12.66 -25.36
N ALA A 404 17.60 -11.56 -25.56
CA ALA A 404 18.99 -11.44 -25.16
C ALA A 404 19.16 -11.37 -23.64
N GLY A 405 20.40 -11.63 -23.19
CA GLY A 405 20.77 -11.52 -21.79
C GLY A 405 20.60 -10.10 -21.24
N VAL A 406 20.24 -10.01 -19.96
CA VAL A 406 20.21 -8.75 -19.22
C VAL A 406 21.64 -8.43 -18.81
N VAL A 407 22.20 -7.35 -19.35
CA VAL A 407 23.55 -6.88 -19.02
C VAL A 407 23.57 -6.00 -17.78
N GLN A 408 22.47 -5.30 -17.51
CA GLN A 408 22.28 -4.52 -16.29
C GLN A 408 20.80 -4.46 -15.94
N GLN A 409 20.47 -4.46 -14.65
CA GLN A 409 19.10 -4.17 -14.20
C GLN A 409 19.08 -3.38 -12.91
N LYS A 410 17.97 -2.69 -12.65
CA LYS A 410 17.68 -2.05 -11.37
C LYS A 410 16.17 -2.04 -11.12
N ALA A 411 15.78 -2.42 -9.90
CA ALA A 411 14.40 -2.38 -9.45
C ALA A 411 14.09 -1.04 -8.75
N PHE A 412 12.87 -0.57 -8.93
CA PHE A 412 12.28 0.56 -8.21
C PHE A 412 10.93 0.14 -7.63
N SER A 413 10.56 0.69 -6.48
CA SER A 413 9.24 0.46 -5.90
C SER A 413 8.16 1.03 -6.81
N PHE A 414 7.18 0.19 -7.16
CA PHE A 414 6.00 0.54 -7.96
C PHE A 414 4.71 0.40 -7.12
N ALA A 415 4.84 0.25 -5.79
CA ALA A 415 3.72 -0.08 -4.90
C ALA A 415 2.62 1.00 -4.86
N ALA A 416 2.99 2.28 -4.97
CA ALA A 416 2.04 3.41 -5.01
C ALA A 416 1.39 3.62 -6.39
N ALA A 417 1.81 2.86 -7.41
CA ALA A 417 1.39 3.07 -8.79
C ALA A 417 0.09 2.34 -9.16
N PHE A 418 -0.57 1.64 -8.24
CA PHE A 418 -1.84 0.97 -8.51
C PHE A 418 -2.93 1.41 -7.53
N ALA A 419 -4.18 1.21 -7.94
CA ALA A 419 -5.31 1.38 -7.02
C ALA A 419 -5.23 0.36 -5.88
N PRO A 420 -5.66 0.72 -4.66
CA PRO A 420 -5.83 -0.25 -3.59
C PRO A 420 -6.67 -1.45 -4.03
N GLY A 421 -6.31 -2.66 -3.58
CA GLY A 421 -6.98 -3.90 -3.97
C GLY A 421 -6.52 -4.51 -5.31
N THR A 422 -5.69 -3.79 -6.08
CA THR A 422 -5.06 -4.33 -7.30
C THR A 422 -4.07 -5.45 -6.96
N GLU A 423 -3.21 -5.23 -5.95
CA GLU A 423 -2.23 -6.17 -5.41
C GLU A 423 -2.36 -6.28 -3.89
N TRP A 424 -2.03 -7.44 -3.30
CA TRP A 424 -2.07 -7.64 -1.85
C TRP A 424 -1.07 -6.74 -1.10
N GLU A 425 -1.53 -5.94 -0.14
CA GLU A 425 -0.66 -5.14 0.75
C GLU A 425 -0.17 -6.03 1.91
N ASN A 426 1.14 -6.28 1.96
CA ASN A 426 1.77 -6.64 3.23
C ASN A 426 1.81 -5.38 4.10
N GLY A 427 0.82 -5.22 4.98
CA GLY A 427 0.89 -4.23 6.07
C GLY A 427 -0.36 -3.35 6.18
N CYS A 428 -0.92 -3.35 7.38
CA CYS A 428 -1.81 -2.32 7.91
C CYS A 428 -1.34 -0.89 7.54
N CYS A 429 -2.34 -0.01 7.45
CA CYS A 429 -2.25 1.47 7.44
C CYS A 429 -2.24 2.16 6.07
N ARG A 430 -3.44 2.53 5.60
CA ARG A 430 -3.67 3.65 4.67
C ARG A 430 -3.41 5.05 5.31
N SER A 431 -2.72 5.16 6.45
CA SER A 431 -2.34 6.45 7.03
C SER A 431 -1.28 7.20 6.21
N ALA A 432 -0.69 6.57 5.19
CA ALA A 432 0.21 7.20 4.25
C ALA A 432 -0.49 8.06 3.18
N TYR A 433 -1.82 7.99 3.03
CA TYR A 433 -2.52 8.72 1.96
C TYR A 433 -2.79 10.20 2.28
N SER A 434 -2.66 10.64 3.53
CA SER A 434 -2.75 12.07 3.90
C SER A 434 -1.41 12.82 3.83
N THR A 435 -0.31 12.13 3.48
CA THR A 435 1.06 12.70 3.40
C THR A 435 1.67 12.65 2.00
N ASN A 436 0.86 12.63 0.95
CA ASN A 436 1.26 12.64 -0.48
C ASN A 436 1.96 13.94 -0.97
N ARG A 437 2.73 14.61 -0.12
CA ARG A 437 3.77 15.58 -0.53
C ARG A 437 5.20 15.14 -0.21
N ARG A 438 5.44 13.96 0.38
CA ARG A 438 6.79 13.51 0.77
C ARG A 438 7.00 12.01 0.66
N ILE A 439 6.87 11.43 -0.53
CA ILE A 439 7.45 10.11 -0.81
C ILE A 439 8.22 10.19 -2.14
N ALA A 440 9.39 10.79 -2.05
CA ALA A 440 10.48 10.68 -3.02
C ALA A 440 11.79 10.97 -2.30
N GLN A 441 12.10 10.18 -1.27
CA GLN A 441 13.42 10.13 -0.62
C GLN A 441 13.41 8.95 0.36
N VAL A 442 13.69 7.75 -0.15
CA VAL A 442 14.48 6.70 0.52
C VAL A 442 15.27 5.99 -0.56
#